data_AF-A0A2E0X2I5-F1
#
_entry.id   AF-A0A2E0X2I5-F1
#
_cell.length_a   1.000
_cell.length_b   1.000
_cell.length_c   1.000
_cell.angle_alpha   90.00
_cell.angle_beta   90.00
_cell.angle_gamma   90.00
#
_symmetry.space_group_name_H-M   'P 1'
#
loop_
_entity.id
_entity.type
_entity.pdbx_description
1 polymer ?
#
loop_
_entity_poly.entity_id
_entity_poly.type
_entity_poly.pdbx_seq_one_letter_code
_entity_poly.pdbx_strand_id
1 'polypeptide(L)'
;MNNWLDRHPSRYARWNYWGSNVRQHWRHYHHHGDWFGRDWWNRHRFRLGGWHYAYWYRSHPWNYWWSRPAYSTLVGWFNWSAPSNVWSQPVYYDYGTGGNVYYEDNNVYVGGEQVGTAADFAASAAQLATVEPPASQEEQDNAEWMPLGTFAVSADEKETEPSRIVQLAVNREGIVSGTLYNTETDDAQTLLGQVDKDTQRVAMRVGESDDVIMETGLYNLTKDEAPVMIHFGLDRVEYWLLVRLDANEDGPTVDGQ
;
A
#
# COMPACT_ATOMS: atom_id res chain seq x y z
N MET A 1 -17.60 -1.47 10.13
CA MET A 1 -16.47 -1.06 9.25
C MET A 1 -16.73 0.27 8.53
N ASN A 2 -17.95 0.53 8.03
CA ASN A 2 -18.27 1.78 7.32
C ASN A 2 -18.24 3.01 8.24
N ASN A 3 -17.88 4.19 7.69
CA ASN A 3 -17.73 5.47 8.40
C ASN A 3 -16.94 5.32 9.72
N TRP A 4 -15.89 4.50 9.71
CA TRP A 4 -15.15 4.14 10.93
C TRP A 4 -14.52 5.35 11.60
N LEU A 5 -13.81 6.18 10.83
CA LEU A 5 -13.08 7.34 11.34
C LEU A 5 -14.01 8.39 11.97
N ASP A 6 -15.18 8.62 11.36
CA ASP A 6 -16.18 9.56 11.90
C ASP A 6 -16.76 9.07 13.24
N ARG A 7 -16.93 7.75 13.37
CA ARG A 7 -17.42 7.12 14.61
C ARG A 7 -16.34 6.98 15.68
N HIS A 8 -15.06 7.08 15.31
CA HIS A 8 -13.91 6.93 16.20
C HIS A 8 -12.93 8.09 16.04
N PRO A 9 -13.33 9.32 16.41
CA PRO A 9 -12.52 10.52 16.19
C PRO A 9 -11.17 10.48 16.92
N SER A 10 -11.05 9.76 18.04
CA SER A 10 -9.77 9.53 18.73
C SER A 10 -8.80 8.69 17.91
N ARG A 11 -9.29 7.67 17.19
CA ARG A 11 -8.48 6.86 16.26
C ARG A 11 -8.00 7.71 15.09
N TYR A 12 -8.92 8.48 14.50
CA TYR A 12 -8.58 9.41 13.44
C TYR A 12 -7.50 10.42 13.87
N ALA A 13 -7.67 11.04 15.05
CA ALA A 13 -6.71 12.00 15.57
C ALA A 13 -5.32 11.37 15.81
N ARG A 14 -5.26 10.14 16.34
CA ARG A 14 -3.99 9.41 16.51
C ARG A 14 -3.27 9.21 15.18
N TRP A 15 -3.96 8.66 14.18
CA TRP A 15 -3.36 8.45 12.87
C TRP A 15 -2.89 9.76 12.25
N ASN A 16 -3.73 10.78 12.30
CA ASN A 16 -3.40 12.10 11.77
C ASN A 16 -2.20 12.73 12.48
N TYR A 17 -2.06 12.58 13.79
CA TYR A 17 -0.90 13.05 14.55
C TYR A 17 0.39 12.34 14.10
N TRP A 18 0.38 11.01 14.05
CA TRP A 18 1.52 10.21 13.56
C TRP A 18 1.91 10.63 12.14
N GLY A 19 0.96 10.60 11.19
CA GLY A 19 1.23 10.95 9.80
C GLY A 19 1.68 12.40 9.60
N SER A 20 1.19 13.33 10.43
CA SER A 20 1.59 14.74 10.34
C SER A 20 3.03 14.96 10.78
N ASN A 21 3.52 14.24 11.79
CA ASN A 21 4.92 14.34 12.19
C ASN A 21 5.86 13.88 11.06
N VAL A 22 5.53 12.76 10.40
CA VAL A 22 6.27 12.25 9.24
C VAL A 22 6.24 13.25 8.08
N ARG A 23 5.05 13.75 7.71
CA ARG A 23 4.94 14.73 6.60
C ARG A 23 5.63 16.06 6.89
N GLN A 24 5.65 16.51 8.14
CA GLN A 24 6.38 17.74 8.50
C GLN A 24 7.88 17.59 8.24
N HIS A 25 8.47 16.45 8.63
CA HIS A 25 9.89 16.19 8.38
C HIS A 25 10.16 15.99 6.88
N TRP A 26 9.30 15.24 6.17
CA TRP A 26 9.35 15.09 4.71
C TRP A 26 9.42 16.43 3.97
N ARG A 27 8.58 17.40 4.37
CA ARG A 27 8.55 18.74 3.75
C ARG A 27 9.70 19.63 4.21
N HIS A 28 10.22 19.43 5.43
CA HIS A 28 11.27 20.29 6.00
C HIS A 28 12.65 19.99 5.42
N TYR A 29 12.99 18.72 5.21
CA TYR A 29 14.33 18.32 4.75
C TYR A 29 14.46 18.24 3.23
N HIS A 30 13.57 18.94 2.52
CA HIS A 30 13.36 18.88 1.07
C HIS A 30 12.96 17.49 0.57
N HIS A 31 11.94 17.46 -0.30
CA HIS A 31 11.45 16.25 -0.94
C HIS A 31 12.63 15.44 -1.50
N HIS A 32 12.77 14.20 -1.07
CA HIS A 32 13.98 13.45 -1.34
C HIS A 32 14.24 13.26 -2.84
N GLY A 33 15.54 13.13 -3.19
CA GLY A 33 16.13 13.21 -4.53
C GLY A 33 15.52 12.33 -5.62
N ASP A 34 14.46 12.86 -6.24
CA ASP A 34 13.84 12.37 -7.48
C ASP A 34 13.45 10.89 -7.44
N TRP A 35 13.07 10.40 -6.26
CA TRP A 35 12.68 9.01 -6.07
C TRP A 35 11.53 8.61 -7.00
N PHE A 36 11.65 7.42 -7.57
CA PHE A 36 10.75 6.91 -8.61
C PHE A 36 10.65 7.79 -9.87
N GLY A 37 11.52 8.80 -10.00
CA GLY A 37 11.75 9.54 -11.22
C GLY A 37 12.59 8.73 -12.21
N ARG A 38 12.73 9.26 -13.42
CA ARG A 38 13.42 8.56 -14.52
C ARG A 38 14.82 8.08 -14.14
N ASP A 39 15.60 8.94 -13.50
CA ASP A 39 17.00 8.63 -13.14
C ASP A 39 17.10 7.74 -11.93
N TRP A 40 16.13 7.78 -11.02
CA TRP A 40 16.03 6.81 -9.94
C TRP A 40 15.83 5.40 -10.53
N TRP A 41 14.89 5.21 -11.44
CA TRP A 41 14.65 3.91 -12.11
C TRP A 41 15.84 3.41 -12.93
N ASN A 42 16.63 4.31 -13.52
CA ASN A 42 17.83 3.93 -14.26
C ASN A 42 18.96 3.44 -13.32
N ARG A 43 19.04 3.97 -12.10
CA ARG A 43 20.09 3.68 -11.11
C ARG A 43 19.76 2.48 -10.20
N HIS A 44 18.49 2.24 -9.91
CA HIS A 44 18.06 1.20 -8.97
C HIS A 44 17.49 0.00 -9.71
N ARG A 45 18.35 -0.97 -10.01
CA ARG A 45 17.95 -2.22 -10.66
C ARG A 45 17.67 -3.29 -9.61
N PHE A 46 16.45 -3.79 -9.60
CA PHE A 46 16.02 -4.90 -8.75
C PHE A 46 15.14 -5.85 -9.57
N ARG A 47 14.81 -7.01 -8.99
CA ARG A 47 13.91 -7.97 -9.63
C ARG A 47 12.50 -7.41 -9.63
N LEU A 48 11.99 -7.10 -10.82
CA LEU A 48 10.59 -6.75 -11.02
C LEU A 48 9.74 -8.01 -10.95
N GLY A 49 8.62 -7.94 -10.23
CA GLY A 49 7.63 -9.02 -10.21
C GLY A 49 7.01 -9.27 -11.59
N GLY A 50 6.34 -10.42 -11.74
CA GLY A 50 5.65 -10.79 -12.98
C GLY A 50 4.64 -9.73 -13.44
N TRP A 51 4.03 -8.99 -12.52
CA TRP A 51 3.25 -7.79 -12.82
C TRP A 51 3.98 -6.57 -12.26
N HIS A 52 4.32 -5.60 -13.11
CA HIS A 52 4.95 -4.37 -12.64
C HIS A 52 4.70 -3.15 -13.53
N TYR A 53 4.29 -2.03 -12.92
CA TYR A 53 4.03 -0.77 -13.65
C TYR A 53 5.32 -0.03 -14.05
N ALA A 54 6.51 -0.47 -13.60
CA ALA A 54 7.78 0.20 -13.90
C ALA A 54 8.13 0.25 -15.39
N TYR A 55 7.40 -0.39 -16.29
CA TYR A 55 7.56 -0.18 -17.73
C TYR A 55 6.89 1.13 -18.21
N TRP A 56 5.96 1.67 -17.42
CA TRP A 56 5.19 2.88 -17.70
C TRP A 56 5.78 4.17 -17.15
N TYR A 57 6.85 4.12 -16.33
CA TYR A 57 7.42 5.33 -15.70
C TYR A 57 7.88 6.42 -16.68
N ARG A 58 8.17 6.06 -17.94
CA ARG A 58 8.52 7.02 -19.00
C ARG A 58 7.31 7.54 -19.78
N SER A 59 6.16 6.87 -19.67
CA SER A 59 4.94 7.14 -20.43
C SER A 59 4.01 8.14 -19.74
N HIS A 60 4.28 8.46 -18.48
CA HIS A 60 3.48 9.38 -17.67
C HIS A 60 4.35 10.53 -17.13
N PRO A 61 3.75 11.69 -16.80
CA PRO A 61 4.47 12.74 -16.11
C PRO A 61 4.98 12.21 -14.75
N TRP A 62 6.10 12.76 -14.30
CA TRP A 62 6.83 12.26 -13.13
C TRP A 62 5.99 12.19 -11.84
N ASN A 63 4.96 13.05 -11.71
CA ASN A 63 4.06 13.11 -10.56
C ASN A 63 2.83 12.18 -10.66
N TYR A 64 2.63 11.50 -11.80
CA TYR A 64 1.44 10.65 -12.00
C TYR A 64 1.32 9.57 -10.92
N TRP A 65 2.43 8.87 -10.63
CA TRP A 65 2.49 7.79 -9.65
C TRP A 65 2.41 8.26 -8.18
N TRP A 66 2.42 9.57 -7.97
CA TRP A 66 2.21 10.20 -6.66
C TRP A 66 0.74 10.54 -6.41
N SER A 67 -0.10 10.49 -7.45
CA SER A 67 -1.50 10.88 -7.34
C SER A 67 -2.33 9.91 -6.49
N ARG A 68 -3.39 10.45 -5.90
CA ARG A 68 -4.35 9.75 -5.04
C ARG A 68 -5.67 9.61 -5.77
N PRO A 69 -6.17 8.39 -6.03
CA PRO A 69 -7.46 8.23 -6.64
C PRO A 69 -8.57 8.45 -5.60
N ALA A 70 -9.70 9.01 -6.04
CA ALA A 70 -10.92 8.98 -5.25
C ALA A 70 -11.45 7.54 -5.17
N TYR A 71 -12.08 7.16 -4.05
CA TYR A 71 -12.59 5.81 -3.88
C TYR A 71 -13.59 5.40 -4.97
N SER A 72 -14.50 6.30 -5.38
CA SER A 72 -15.43 6.04 -6.48
C SER A 72 -14.73 5.78 -7.82
N THR A 73 -13.59 6.43 -8.05
CA THR A 73 -12.75 6.23 -9.25
C THR A 73 -12.09 4.85 -9.21
N LEU A 74 -11.59 4.41 -8.04
CA LEU A 74 -11.06 3.05 -7.88
C LEU A 74 -12.13 1.98 -8.09
N VAL A 75 -13.33 2.17 -7.54
CA VAL A 75 -14.42 1.20 -7.73
C VAL A 75 -14.80 1.10 -9.21
N GLY A 76 -14.85 2.22 -9.92
CA GLY A 76 -15.13 2.24 -11.37
C GLY A 76 -13.95 1.83 -12.26
N TRP A 77 -12.76 1.60 -11.70
CA TRP A 77 -11.56 1.22 -12.45
C TRP A 77 -11.57 -0.25 -12.86
N PHE A 78 -12.04 -1.10 -11.95
CA PHE A 78 -11.98 -2.54 -12.10
C PHE A 78 -12.89 -3.05 -13.23
N ASN A 79 -12.43 -4.08 -13.94
CA ASN A 79 -13.17 -4.70 -15.06
C ASN A 79 -13.98 -5.95 -14.63
N TRP A 80 -14.12 -6.18 -13.33
CA TRP A 80 -14.86 -7.30 -12.75
C TRP A 80 -16.02 -6.83 -11.89
N SER A 81 -16.97 -7.74 -11.66
CA SER A 81 -18.03 -7.58 -10.68
C SER A 81 -17.59 -8.10 -9.30
N ALA A 82 -18.16 -7.51 -8.26
CA ALA A 82 -18.00 -7.96 -6.89
C ALA A 82 -19.33 -7.88 -6.11
N PRO A 83 -19.44 -8.54 -4.95
CA PRO A 83 -20.68 -8.57 -4.19
C PRO A 83 -21.16 -7.16 -3.83
N SER A 84 -22.36 -6.80 -4.28
CA SER A 84 -22.90 -5.44 -4.13
C SER A 84 -23.07 -5.03 -2.67
N ASN A 85 -23.36 -5.98 -1.78
CA ASN A 85 -23.43 -5.76 -0.34
C ASN A 85 -22.08 -5.30 0.23
N VAL A 86 -20.97 -5.86 -0.26
CA VAL A 86 -19.61 -5.50 0.18
C VAL A 86 -19.19 -4.16 -0.42
N TRP A 87 -19.46 -3.93 -1.71
CA TRP A 87 -18.96 -2.76 -2.46
C TRP A 87 -19.88 -1.54 -2.44
N SER A 88 -21.05 -1.64 -1.81
CA SER A 88 -21.97 -0.52 -1.61
C SER A 88 -21.38 0.63 -0.78
N GLN A 89 -20.40 0.32 0.07
CA GLN A 89 -19.73 1.28 0.96
C GLN A 89 -18.23 0.95 1.09
N PRO A 90 -17.38 1.96 1.35
CA PRO A 90 -15.97 1.72 1.63
C PRO A 90 -15.76 1.00 2.97
N VAL A 91 -14.89 0.00 2.98
CA VAL A 91 -14.47 -0.72 4.19
C VAL A 91 -13.13 -0.15 4.68
N TYR A 92 -13.14 0.48 5.86
CA TYR A 92 -11.91 0.97 6.50
C TYR A 92 -11.36 -0.06 7.49
N TYR A 93 -10.13 -0.49 7.29
CA TYR A 93 -9.43 -1.44 8.16
C TYR A 93 -8.55 -0.70 9.17
N ASP A 94 -8.80 -0.91 10.45
CA ASP A 94 -8.06 -0.25 11.53
C ASP A 94 -7.48 -1.31 12.44
N TYR A 95 -6.17 -1.51 12.38
CA TYR A 95 -5.49 -2.63 13.01
C TYR A 95 -5.05 -2.33 14.45
N GLY A 96 -4.91 -3.40 15.23
CA GLY A 96 -4.34 -3.39 16.57
C GLY A 96 -5.33 -2.95 17.66
N THR A 97 -4.81 -2.77 18.87
CA THR A 97 -5.62 -2.47 20.07
C THR A 97 -6.52 -1.25 19.85
N GLY A 98 -7.82 -1.41 20.05
CA GLY A 98 -8.84 -0.35 19.86
C GLY A 98 -9.22 -0.09 18.40
N GLY A 99 -8.68 -0.86 17.46
CA GLY A 99 -9.09 -0.89 16.06
C GLY A 99 -10.30 -1.80 15.82
N ASN A 100 -10.67 -1.95 14.56
CA ASN A 100 -11.72 -2.87 14.14
C ASN A 100 -11.20 -4.21 13.63
N VAL A 101 -9.88 -4.38 13.57
CA VAL A 101 -9.22 -5.68 13.36
C VAL A 101 -8.25 -5.93 14.51
N TYR A 102 -8.53 -6.95 15.31
CA TYR A 102 -7.75 -7.26 16.51
C TYR A 102 -7.70 -8.77 16.78
N TYR A 103 -6.72 -9.16 17.59
CA TYR A 103 -6.48 -10.52 18.01
C TYR A 103 -6.91 -10.68 19.46
N GLU A 104 -7.67 -11.74 19.75
CA GLU A 104 -8.12 -12.11 21.10
C GLU A 104 -8.16 -13.64 21.19
N ASP A 105 -7.52 -14.21 22.22
CA ASP A 105 -7.49 -15.66 22.48
C ASP A 105 -7.17 -16.52 21.24
N ASN A 106 -6.12 -16.15 20.50
CA ASN A 106 -5.67 -16.79 19.25
C ASN A 106 -6.66 -16.71 18.06
N ASN A 107 -7.69 -15.88 18.17
CA ASN A 107 -8.66 -15.62 17.11
C ASN A 107 -8.54 -14.18 16.60
N VAL A 108 -8.89 -13.98 15.33
CA VAL A 108 -8.95 -12.65 14.71
C VAL A 108 -10.40 -12.23 14.57
N TYR A 109 -10.66 -10.99 14.96
CA TYR A 109 -11.96 -10.35 14.84
C TYR A 109 -11.89 -9.20 13.85
N VAL A 110 -12.84 -9.14 12.92
CA VAL A 110 -12.99 -8.04 11.96
C VAL A 110 -14.38 -7.45 12.15
N GLY A 111 -14.46 -6.18 12.53
CA GLY A 111 -15.73 -5.52 12.81
C GLY A 111 -16.52 -6.11 13.99
N GLY A 112 -15.86 -6.89 14.86
CA GLY A 112 -16.48 -7.60 15.98
C GLY A 112 -16.92 -9.04 15.67
N GLU A 113 -16.76 -9.48 14.42
CA GLU A 113 -17.04 -10.87 14.02
C GLU A 113 -15.74 -11.67 13.98
N GLN A 114 -15.75 -12.87 14.56
CA GLN A 114 -14.62 -13.79 14.47
C GLN A 114 -14.49 -14.30 13.04
N VAL A 115 -13.33 -14.05 12.41
CA VAL A 115 -13.07 -14.46 11.01
C VAL A 115 -12.17 -15.69 10.88
N GLY A 116 -11.52 -16.11 11.97
CA GLY A 116 -10.65 -17.28 11.98
C GLY A 116 -9.64 -17.25 13.12
N THR A 117 -8.72 -18.21 13.12
CA THR A 117 -7.56 -18.18 14.01
C THR A 117 -6.50 -17.18 13.52
N ALA A 118 -5.54 -16.84 14.38
CA ALA A 118 -4.38 -16.02 14.01
C ALA A 118 -3.64 -16.59 12.79
N ALA A 119 -3.36 -17.89 12.79
CA ALA A 119 -2.67 -18.57 11.71
C ALA A 119 -3.50 -18.61 10.41
N ASP A 120 -4.81 -18.87 10.49
CA ASP A 120 -5.69 -18.86 9.32
C ASP A 120 -5.78 -17.47 8.68
N PHE A 121 -5.82 -16.42 9.51
CA PHE A 121 -5.86 -15.05 9.02
C PHE A 121 -4.56 -14.66 8.31
N ALA A 122 -3.40 -14.99 8.88
CA ALA A 122 -2.10 -14.78 8.24
C ALA A 122 -1.97 -15.60 6.93
N ALA A 123 -2.40 -16.87 6.93
CA ALA A 123 -2.42 -17.70 5.73
C ALA A 123 -3.33 -17.12 4.64
N SER A 124 -4.49 -16.55 5.01
CA SER A 124 -5.38 -15.88 4.05
C SER A 124 -4.72 -14.67 3.40
N ALA A 125 -3.91 -13.91 4.16
CA ALA A 125 -3.15 -12.77 3.65
C ALA A 125 -2.06 -13.22 2.67
N ALA A 126 -1.35 -14.30 3.00
CA ALA A 126 -0.34 -14.90 2.12
C ALA A 126 -0.94 -15.40 0.80
N GLN A 127 -2.09 -16.08 0.89
CA GLN A 127 -2.83 -16.53 -0.28
C GLN A 127 -3.29 -15.35 -1.14
N LEU A 128 -3.84 -14.29 -0.51
CA LEU A 128 -4.26 -13.09 -1.22
C LEU A 128 -3.07 -12.37 -1.89
N ALA A 129 -1.90 -12.32 -1.25
CA ALA A 129 -0.69 -11.73 -1.81
C ALA A 129 -0.06 -12.56 -2.94
N THR A 130 -0.49 -13.80 -3.13
CA THR A 130 0.00 -14.68 -4.20
C THR A 130 -0.79 -14.44 -5.48
N VAL A 131 -0.11 -13.89 -6.49
CA VAL A 131 -0.69 -13.57 -7.80
C VAL A 131 0.03 -14.40 -8.86
N GLU A 132 -0.75 -15.05 -9.72
CA GLU A 132 -0.22 -15.77 -10.88
C GLU A 132 0.52 -14.79 -11.81
N PRO A 133 1.68 -15.16 -12.36
CA PRO A 133 2.37 -14.32 -13.33
C PRO A 133 1.51 -14.13 -14.60
N PRO A 134 1.73 -13.04 -15.36
CA PRO A 134 1.06 -12.87 -16.65
C PRO A 134 1.35 -14.07 -17.56
N ALA A 135 0.34 -14.50 -18.31
CA ALA A 135 0.44 -15.63 -19.24
C ALA A 135 1.36 -15.32 -20.43
N SER A 136 1.61 -14.04 -20.72
CA SER A 136 2.51 -13.60 -21.78
C SER A 136 3.08 -12.20 -21.52
N GLN A 137 4.16 -11.86 -22.23
CA GLN A 137 4.71 -10.50 -22.24
C GLN A 137 3.68 -9.48 -22.75
N GLU A 138 2.89 -9.85 -23.76
CA GLU A 138 1.85 -8.97 -24.32
C GLU A 138 0.78 -8.62 -23.28
N GLU A 139 0.40 -9.57 -22.43
CA GLU A 139 -0.53 -9.32 -21.32
C GLU A 139 0.07 -8.36 -20.28
N GLN A 140 1.36 -8.54 -19.96
CA GLN A 140 2.07 -7.64 -19.06
C GLN A 140 2.15 -6.21 -19.63
N ASP A 141 2.47 -6.08 -20.92
CA ASP A 141 2.66 -4.79 -21.60
C ASP A 141 1.34 -4.03 -21.76
N ASN A 142 0.24 -4.75 -21.98
CA ASN A 142 -1.10 -4.17 -22.14
C ASN A 142 -1.81 -3.89 -20.80
N ALA A 143 -1.23 -4.28 -19.67
CA ALA A 143 -1.82 -4.01 -18.36
C ALA A 143 -1.87 -2.49 -18.11
N GLU A 144 -3.08 -1.96 -17.94
CA GLU A 144 -3.29 -0.57 -17.56
C GLU A 144 -3.24 -0.43 -16.04
N TRP A 145 -2.58 0.61 -15.54
CA TRP A 145 -2.33 0.82 -14.12
C TRP A 145 -2.92 2.14 -13.63
N MET A 146 -3.60 2.10 -12.49
CA MET A 146 -4.02 3.27 -11.74
C MET A 146 -3.10 3.50 -10.54
N PRO A 147 -2.54 4.70 -10.35
CA PRO A 147 -1.72 5.00 -9.18
C PRO A 147 -2.57 4.96 -7.90
N LEU A 148 -2.00 4.38 -6.84
CA LEU A 148 -2.52 4.45 -5.47
C LEU A 148 -1.75 5.47 -4.62
N GLY A 149 -0.58 5.87 -5.09
CA GLY A 149 0.25 6.94 -4.54
C GLY A 149 1.57 6.44 -3.96
N THR A 150 2.33 7.38 -3.39
CA THR A 150 3.60 7.12 -2.72
C THR A 150 3.45 7.37 -1.21
N PHE A 151 4.00 6.48 -0.40
CA PHE A 151 3.87 6.49 1.06
C PHE A 151 5.21 6.25 1.74
N ALA A 152 5.46 6.91 2.87
CA ALA A 152 6.42 6.43 3.85
C ALA A 152 5.81 5.27 4.64
N VAL A 153 6.62 4.26 4.96
CA VAL A 153 6.24 3.13 5.80
C VAL A 153 6.84 3.35 7.18
N SER A 154 6.03 3.74 8.14
CA SER A 154 6.47 4.00 9.51
C SER A 154 6.08 2.88 10.45
N ALA A 155 7.05 2.36 11.20
CA ALA A 155 6.86 1.25 12.12
C ALA A 155 6.46 1.69 13.54
N ASP A 156 6.78 2.93 13.92
CA ASP A 156 6.51 3.49 15.25
C ASP A 156 6.03 4.94 15.18
N GLU A 157 5.10 5.32 16.07
CA GLU A 157 4.54 6.69 16.13
C GLU A 157 5.58 7.78 16.42
N LYS A 158 6.72 7.41 17.01
CA LYS A 158 7.86 8.30 17.28
C LYS A 158 8.85 8.39 16.12
N GLU A 159 8.71 7.53 15.11
CA GLU A 159 9.54 7.58 13.91
C GLU A 159 9.04 8.70 13.00
N THR A 160 9.81 9.78 12.92
CA THR A 160 9.45 10.97 12.14
C THR A 160 10.11 10.99 10.76
N GLU A 161 11.13 10.17 10.53
CA GLU A 161 11.87 10.08 9.27
C GLU A 161 12.02 8.61 8.84
N PRO A 162 10.94 7.94 8.40
CA PRO A 162 11.01 6.54 8.02
C PRO A 162 11.88 6.33 6.78
N SER A 163 12.77 5.33 6.81
CA SER A 163 13.67 5.02 5.69
C SER A 163 13.03 4.22 4.57
N ARG A 164 11.81 3.72 4.77
CA ARG A 164 11.11 2.87 3.81
C ARG A 164 10.03 3.65 3.08
N ILE A 165 10.07 3.62 1.75
CA ILE A 165 9.15 4.36 0.89
C ILE A 165 8.53 3.39 -0.10
N VAL A 166 7.21 3.44 -0.25
CA VAL A 166 6.48 2.59 -1.19
C VAL A 166 5.72 3.41 -2.21
N GLN A 167 5.86 3.07 -3.49
CA GLN A 167 5.01 3.61 -4.56
C GLN A 167 4.13 2.48 -5.10
N LEU A 168 2.81 2.67 -5.07
CA LEU A 168 1.81 1.64 -5.33
C LEU A 168 0.93 1.99 -6.52
N ALA A 169 0.52 0.98 -7.27
CA ALA A 169 -0.48 1.05 -8.34
C ALA A 169 -1.32 -0.22 -8.39
N VAL A 170 -2.51 -0.13 -9.01
CA VAL A 170 -3.43 -1.25 -9.19
C VAL A 170 -3.92 -1.34 -10.64
N ASN A 171 -3.95 -2.54 -11.21
CA ASN A 171 -4.47 -2.76 -12.56
C ASN A 171 -5.99 -3.00 -12.56
N ARG A 172 -6.58 -3.18 -13.75
CA ARG A 172 -8.03 -3.38 -13.89
C ARG A 172 -8.53 -4.68 -13.30
N GLU A 173 -7.66 -5.69 -13.20
CA GLU A 173 -7.94 -7.00 -12.64
C GLU A 173 -7.87 -6.98 -11.09
N GLY A 174 -7.40 -5.89 -10.49
CA GLY A 174 -7.23 -5.77 -9.04
C GLY A 174 -5.87 -6.25 -8.54
N ILE A 175 -4.92 -6.53 -9.43
CA ILE A 175 -3.53 -6.81 -9.07
C ILE A 175 -2.89 -5.50 -8.60
N VAL A 176 -2.30 -5.54 -7.41
CA VAL A 176 -1.56 -4.44 -6.82
C VAL A 176 -0.08 -4.69 -7.01
N SER A 177 0.59 -3.74 -7.66
CA SER A 177 2.04 -3.73 -7.84
C SER A 177 2.62 -2.51 -7.15
N GLY A 178 3.81 -2.68 -6.59
CA GLY A 178 4.51 -1.62 -5.91
C GLY A 178 6.02 -1.77 -5.96
N THR A 179 6.68 -0.73 -5.50
CA THR A 179 8.12 -0.76 -5.23
C THR A 179 8.36 -0.20 -3.85
N LEU A 180 9.02 -0.99 -3.01
CA LEU A 180 9.56 -0.58 -1.73
C LEU A 180 11.02 -0.17 -1.94
N TYR A 181 11.37 1.04 -1.56
CA TYR A 181 12.73 1.56 -1.55
C TYR A 181 13.17 1.84 -0.11
N ASN A 182 14.34 1.35 0.27
CA ASN A 182 14.98 1.65 1.54
C ASN A 182 16.10 2.67 1.30
N THR A 183 15.96 3.84 1.90
CA THR A 183 16.82 5.02 1.68
C THR A 183 18.13 4.94 2.46
N GLU A 184 18.20 4.13 3.51
CA GLU A 184 19.41 3.88 4.29
C GLU A 184 20.32 2.86 3.61
N THR A 185 19.74 1.85 2.97
CA THR A 185 20.49 0.76 2.32
C THR A 185 20.65 0.94 0.82
N ASP A 186 19.92 1.89 0.22
CA ASP A 186 19.83 2.12 -1.22
C ASP A 186 19.25 0.93 -2.00
N ASP A 187 18.47 0.08 -1.33
CA ASP A 187 17.89 -1.14 -1.91
C ASP A 187 16.43 -0.97 -2.29
N ALA A 188 16.03 -1.60 -3.39
CA ALA A 188 14.64 -1.63 -3.84
C ALA A 188 14.12 -3.07 -4.00
N GLN A 189 12.84 -3.27 -3.71
CA GLN A 189 12.14 -4.55 -3.81
C GLN A 189 10.74 -4.35 -4.42
N THR A 190 10.26 -5.32 -5.20
CA THR A 190 8.87 -5.32 -5.66
C THR A 190 7.91 -5.60 -4.50
N LEU A 191 6.76 -4.94 -4.54
CA LEU A 191 5.56 -5.36 -3.83
C LEU A 191 4.58 -5.94 -4.85
N LEU A 192 4.02 -7.12 -4.57
CA LEU A 192 3.03 -7.73 -5.46
C LEU A 192 1.92 -8.38 -4.64
N GLY A 193 0.68 -8.19 -5.07
CA GLY A 193 -0.49 -8.71 -4.39
C GLY A 193 -1.77 -8.36 -5.13
N GLN A 194 -2.91 -8.44 -4.45
CA GLN A 194 -4.19 -8.11 -5.09
C GLN A 194 -5.25 -7.61 -4.10
N VAL A 195 -6.30 -7.04 -4.67
CA VAL A 195 -7.54 -6.66 -3.98
C VAL A 195 -8.44 -7.89 -3.83
N ASP A 196 -8.92 -8.13 -2.63
CA ASP A 196 -9.95 -9.12 -2.35
C ASP A 196 -11.34 -8.55 -2.68
N LYS A 197 -12.05 -9.25 -3.58
CA LYS A 197 -13.39 -8.86 -4.04
C LYS A 197 -14.45 -9.05 -2.96
N ASP A 198 -14.23 -9.96 -2.03
CA ASP A 198 -15.24 -10.31 -1.02
C ASP A 198 -15.10 -9.46 0.25
N THR A 199 -13.97 -8.75 0.41
CA THR A 199 -13.70 -7.98 1.64
C THR A 199 -13.19 -6.56 1.41
N GLN A 200 -12.67 -6.22 0.23
CA GLN A 200 -11.86 -5.01 -0.04
C GLN A 200 -10.51 -4.97 0.71
N ARG A 201 -10.05 -6.09 1.28
CA ARG A 201 -8.67 -6.22 1.77
C ARG A 201 -7.70 -6.13 0.61
N VAL A 202 -6.50 -5.67 0.89
CA VAL A 202 -5.35 -5.69 -0.01
C VAL A 202 -4.21 -6.32 0.76
N ALA A 203 -3.65 -7.40 0.24
CA ALA A 203 -2.43 -8.00 0.76
C ALA A 203 -1.35 -7.97 -0.33
N MET A 204 -0.13 -7.60 0.04
CA MET A 204 1.02 -7.48 -0.85
C MET A 204 2.25 -8.16 -0.22
N ARG A 205 2.90 -9.05 -0.96
CA ARG A 205 4.16 -9.67 -0.59
C ARG A 205 5.32 -8.72 -0.85
N VAL A 206 6.30 -8.70 0.03
CA VAL A 206 7.53 -7.89 -0.11
C VAL A 206 8.66 -8.74 -0.71
N GLY A 207 9.12 -8.35 -1.89
CA GLY A 207 10.16 -9.05 -2.64
C GLY A 207 9.76 -10.47 -3.00
N GLU A 208 10.73 -11.38 -2.94
CA GLU A 208 10.53 -12.82 -3.19
C GLU A 208 10.22 -13.60 -1.89
N SER A 209 10.08 -12.91 -0.74
CA SER A 209 9.85 -13.56 0.56
C SER A 209 8.38 -13.91 0.73
N ASP A 210 8.06 -15.18 0.95
CA ASP A 210 6.70 -15.62 1.31
C ASP A 210 6.31 -15.25 2.76
N ASP A 211 7.29 -14.80 3.56
CA ASP A 211 7.10 -14.55 4.98
C ASP A 211 6.71 -13.11 5.30
N VAL A 212 6.91 -12.15 4.39
CA VAL A 212 6.64 -10.73 4.68
C VAL A 212 5.50 -10.23 3.82
N ILE A 213 4.33 -10.05 4.44
CA ILE A 213 3.11 -9.60 3.77
C ILE A 213 2.59 -8.33 4.44
N MET A 214 2.38 -7.30 3.63
CA MET A 214 1.73 -6.05 4.03
C MET A 214 0.24 -6.16 3.72
N GLU A 215 -0.62 -5.95 4.72
CA GLU A 215 -2.07 -6.01 4.58
C GLU A 215 -2.77 -4.72 5.01
N THR A 216 -3.67 -4.21 4.18
CA THR A 216 -4.48 -3.01 4.45
C THR A 216 -5.83 -3.09 3.72
N GLY A 217 -6.61 -2.00 3.73
CA GLY A 217 -7.84 -1.86 2.95
C GLY A 217 -7.63 -1.10 1.66
N LEU A 218 -8.38 -1.45 0.60
CA LEU A 218 -8.39 -0.65 -0.63
C LEU A 218 -8.80 0.80 -0.35
N TYR A 219 -9.81 1.00 0.50
CA TYR A 219 -10.23 2.34 0.91
C TYR A 219 -9.17 3.07 1.73
N ASN A 220 -8.41 2.36 2.58
CA ASN A 220 -7.31 2.95 3.34
C ASN A 220 -6.28 3.57 2.41
N LEU A 221 -5.94 2.89 1.31
CA LEU A 221 -5.01 3.40 0.28
C LEU A 221 -5.53 4.63 -0.47
N THR A 222 -6.78 5.06 -0.23
CA THR A 222 -7.32 6.35 -0.68
C THR A 222 -7.23 7.44 0.39
N LYS A 223 -6.54 7.22 1.51
CA LYS A 223 -6.38 8.18 2.62
C LYS A 223 -4.95 8.67 2.74
N ASP A 224 -4.74 9.69 3.56
CA ASP A 224 -3.41 10.21 3.85
C ASP A 224 -2.69 9.35 4.90
N GLU A 225 -3.46 8.71 5.77
CA GLU A 225 -3.03 7.70 6.72
C GLU A 225 -3.74 6.37 6.44
N ALA A 226 -2.94 5.33 6.17
CA ALA A 226 -3.42 3.98 5.95
C ALA A 226 -2.74 3.02 6.94
N PRO A 227 -3.44 2.64 8.04
CA PRO A 227 -2.98 1.57 8.92
C PRO A 227 -2.71 0.31 8.10
N VAL A 228 -1.58 -0.34 8.37
CA VAL A 228 -1.15 -1.56 7.68
C VAL A 228 -0.69 -2.58 8.71
N MET A 229 -1.14 -3.82 8.54
CA MET A 229 -0.64 -4.97 9.30
C MET A 229 0.51 -5.60 8.51
N ILE A 230 1.62 -5.89 9.18
CA ILE A 230 2.73 -6.64 8.60
C ILE A 230 2.71 -8.03 9.19
N HIS A 231 2.52 -9.04 8.36
CA HIS A 231 2.68 -10.44 8.74
C HIS A 231 4.15 -10.85 8.56
N PHE A 232 4.69 -11.53 9.56
CA PHE A 232 6.00 -12.18 9.55
C PHE A 232 5.79 -13.68 9.75
N GLY A 233 5.60 -14.40 8.65
CA GLY A 233 5.10 -15.77 8.64
C GLY A 233 3.69 -15.86 9.22
N LEU A 234 3.37 -16.99 9.84
CA LEU A 234 2.04 -17.25 10.43
C LEU A 234 1.91 -16.82 11.90
N ASP A 235 3.03 -16.50 12.54
CA ASP A 235 3.10 -16.45 14.01
C ASP A 235 3.25 -15.03 14.58
N ARG A 236 3.66 -14.06 13.76
CA ARG A 236 3.95 -12.71 14.21
C ARG A 236 3.33 -11.68 13.29
N VAL A 237 2.71 -10.67 13.90
CA VAL A 237 2.21 -9.49 13.22
C VAL A 237 2.73 -8.22 13.87
N GLU A 238 2.88 -7.17 13.08
CA GLU A 238 3.11 -5.80 13.54
C GLU A 238 2.10 -4.84 12.92
N TYR A 239 1.88 -3.70 13.57
CA TYR A 239 0.96 -2.67 13.13
C TYR A 239 1.73 -1.40 12.82
N TRP A 240 1.83 -1.07 11.54
CA TRP A 240 2.56 0.07 11.01
C TRP A 240 1.61 1.07 10.37
N LEU A 241 2.14 2.16 9.87
CA LEU A 241 1.39 3.20 9.17
C LEU A 241 2.00 3.50 7.80
N LEU A 242 1.17 3.47 6.75
CA LEU A 242 1.51 4.10 5.48
C LEU A 242 1.08 5.57 5.55
N VAL A 243 2.05 6.47 5.45
CA VAL A 243 1.85 7.91 5.45
C VAL A 243 2.02 8.42 4.02
N ARG A 244 0.94 8.93 3.41
CA ARG A 244 1.01 9.49 2.07
C ARG A 244 1.97 10.67 2.02
N LEU A 245 2.83 10.65 1.01
CA LEU A 245 3.81 11.70 0.75
C LEU A 245 3.37 12.55 -0.43
N ASP A 246 3.67 13.84 -0.34
CA ASP A 246 3.51 14.76 -1.46
C ASP A 246 4.73 14.64 -2.39
N ALA A 247 4.46 14.71 -3.69
CA ALA A 247 5.49 14.82 -4.71
C ALA A 247 6.26 16.15 -4.56
N ASN A 248 7.52 16.21 -5.02
CA ASN A 248 8.29 17.45 -5.00
C ASN A 248 7.65 18.51 -5.92
N GLU A 249 7.17 19.64 -5.39
CA GLU A 249 6.49 20.67 -6.18
C GLU A 249 7.34 21.21 -7.35
N ASP A 250 8.66 21.23 -7.19
CA ASP A 250 9.61 21.73 -8.19
C ASP A 250 9.95 20.69 -9.28
N GLY A 251 9.45 19.46 -9.15
CA GLY A 251 9.79 18.34 -10.02
C GLY A 251 11.23 17.85 -9.83
N PRO A 252 11.71 16.97 -10.73
CA PRO A 252 13.04 16.41 -10.60
C PRO A 252 14.13 17.49 -10.71
N THR A 253 15.10 17.48 -9.80
CA THR A 253 16.30 18.32 -9.92
C THR A 253 17.06 17.95 -11.20
N VAL A 254 16.99 18.83 -12.21
CA VAL A 254 17.81 18.70 -13.42
C VAL A 254 19.22 19.17 -13.07
N ASP A 255 20.06 18.28 -12.57
CA ASP A 255 21.48 18.58 -12.44
C ASP A 255 22.05 18.81 -13.85
N GLY A 256 22.38 20.08 -14.12
CA GLY A 256 22.99 20.53 -15.36
C GLY A 256 24.38 19.91 -15.54
N GLN A 257 24.65 19.51 -16.79
CA GLN A 257 25.98 19.14 -17.27
C GLN A 257 27.01 20.25 -17.05
#